data_AF-A0A8S1VSL4-F1
#
_entry.id   AF-A0A8S1VSL4-F1
#
_cell.length_a   1.000
_cell.length_b   1.000
_cell.length_c   1.000
_cell.angle_alpha   90.00
_cell.angle_beta   90.00
_cell.angle_gamma   90.00
#
_symmetry.space_group_name_H-M   'P 1'
#
loop_
_entity.id
_entity.type
_entity.pdbx_description
1 polymer ?
#
loop_
_entity_poly.entity_id
_entity_poly.type
_entity_poly.pdbx_seq_one_letter_code
_entity_poly.pdbx_strand_id
1 'polypeptide(L)'
;MQYIQSKLPLIILLIKSLDIFGQSITLNINKQKAYKTVFGGISSICLIFILITIFQSNIVDFFKKSDVVFYTKTEFDPNPDQIKLNIQNYMVAFSIEQLNFVTNPMFNITIEQRHYSRDQFGNQIKNIQYLQLEPCTLDHFEFLLSQPDSDFESQYKQLELNNWLCPQKDFQFNLEGTFTSTLFQFLRVVVSDCDDSKNGYMNWKPKCATQQQKQDHLNDQGQFKLQIYQVNSVVNPKSPEQYYQPYLDGEMYFTFVPYKLSRQTNLYYRKYQFENDDSLMPFFKSINDKELIVRQSVDYRDLTEIGRDTDRNYAIVYLRRSQFSEYINRRFMKIDELLAFLGGFLQIMITGFGVFIMYYNKLQLQIELSNKLYNFSKKFNKTASFKKSMKQTVNASIQNESKIPIKEVQEVKNHNTLMNEKEEISITQSILNLFEKSTKLKLTPKSLINYLSFGYLFNDQETKIFNKAMVRVDQSLDIQEILYQLQEINKLKTLMLKKQQIILFNFTQKPNLTLEDEEQLPSRMLIEQHLIEDDKEEFNKELVIKDLYIAWQEIKSNQSQNICQQELNNKLNQELGNEIQKVFDDYVKAQSDHTIKKIEEQQLLLPQVE
;
A
#
# COMPACT_ATOMS: atom_id res chain seq x y z
N MET A 1 11.62 -17.82 30.52
CA MET A 1 12.09 -18.25 29.18
C MET A 1 11.58 -19.63 28.78
N GLN A 2 11.75 -20.69 29.60
CA GLN A 2 11.29 -22.06 29.29
C GLN A 2 9.80 -22.19 28.87
N TYR A 3 8.89 -21.41 29.47
CA TYR A 3 7.45 -21.43 29.12
C TYR A 3 7.13 -21.05 27.65
N ILE A 4 8.02 -20.30 26.99
CA ILE A 4 7.84 -19.92 25.57
C ILE A 4 8.30 -21.05 24.65
N GLN A 5 9.35 -21.79 25.03
CA GLN A 5 9.89 -22.90 24.22
C GLN A 5 8.89 -24.05 24.07
N SER A 6 8.10 -24.36 25.10
CA SER A 6 7.10 -25.45 25.02
C SER A 6 5.87 -25.14 24.17
N LYS A 7 5.48 -23.86 24.02
CA LYS A 7 4.33 -23.45 23.20
C LYS A 7 4.69 -23.03 21.76
N LEU A 8 5.97 -22.84 21.45
CA LEU A 8 6.45 -22.51 20.11
C LEU A 8 5.93 -23.44 18.99
N PRO A 9 5.94 -24.79 19.10
CA PRO A 9 5.43 -25.65 18.03
C PRO A 9 3.92 -25.47 17.79
N LEU A 10 3.15 -25.19 18.85
CA LEU A 10 1.71 -24.97 18.76
C LEU A 10 1.39 -23.63 18.06
N ILE A 11 2.19 -22.59 18.33
CA ILE A 11 2.11 -21.30 17.63
C ILE A 11 2.44 -21.46 16.14
N ILE A 12 3.47 -22.24 15.80
CA ILE A 12 3.85 -22.51 14.41
C ILE A 12 2.74 -23.22 13.63
N LEU A 13 2.05 -24.19 14.25
CA LEU A 13 0.89 -24.86 13.65
C LEU A 13 -0.29 -23.90 13.41
N LEU A 14 -0.54 -22.99 14.36
CA LEU A 14 -1.60 -21.98 14.28
C LEU A 14 -1.30 -20.93 13.18
N ILE A 15 -0.06 -20.48 13.07
CA ILE A 15 0.37 -19.60 11.97
C ILE A 15 0.24 -20.32 10.62
N LYS A 16 0.65 -21.59 10.51
CA LYS A 16 0.45 -22.38 9.28
C LYS A 16 -1.02 -22.52 8.90
N SER A 17 -1.95 -22.69 9.86
CA SER A 17 -3.37 -22.85 9.53
C SER A 17 -3.97 -21.59 8.89
N LEU A 18 -3.48 -20.41 9.28
CA LEU A 18 -3.86 -19.09 8.76
C LEU A 18 -3.27 -18.74 7.38
N ASP A 19 -2.47 -19.60 6.75
CA ASP A 19 -2.03 -19.40 5.36
C ASP A 19 -3.23 -19.49 4.41
N ILE A 20 -3.67 -18.34 3.88
CA ILE A 20 -4.78 -18.22 2.92
C ILE A 20 -4.34 -18.70 1.52
N PHE A 21 -3.05 -18.65 1.23
CA PHE A 21 -2.46 -18.90 -0.08
C PHE A 21 -1.85 -20.31 -0.20
N GLY A 22 -2.39 -21.27 0.58
CA GLY A 22 -1.94 -22.66 0.58
C GLY A 22 -2.08 -23.32 -0.78
N GLN A 23 -1.01 -23.94 -1.27
CA GLN A 23 -0.97 -24.60 -2.58
C GLN A 23 -1.77 -25.90 -2.53
N SER A 24 -2.82 -26.06 -3.34
CA SER A 24 -3.54 -27.33 -3.47
C SER A 24 -2.61 -28.43 -3.99
N ILE A 25 -2.74 -29.64 -3.43
CA ILE A 25 -1.94 -30.81 -3.82
C ILE A 25 -2.87 -31.86 -4.44
N THR A 26 -2.57 -32.29 -5.67
CA THR A 26 -3.39 -33.27 -6.41
C THR A 26 -3.37 -34.66 -5.75
N LEU A 27 -2.26 -35.01 -5.10
CA LEU A 27 -2.11 -36.18 -4.24
C LEU A 27 -1.97 -35.74 -2.78
N ASN A 28 -2.66 -36.41 -1.85
CA ASN A 28 -2.56 -36.08 -0.42
C ASN A 28 -1.17 -36.41 0.15
N ILE A 29 -0.26 -35.42 0.18
CA ILE A 29 1.02 -35.55 0.88
C ILE A 29 0.74 -35.49 2.39
N ASN A 30 1.19 -36.49 3.13
CA ASN A 30 0.99 -36.60 4.58
C ASN A 30 -0.48 -36.39 5.03
N LYS A 31 -1.45 -36.92 4.25
CA LYS A 31 -2.90 -36.79 4.48
C LYS A 31 -3.44 -35.35 4.39
N GLN A 32 -2.65 -34.37 3.91
CA GLN A 32 -3.06 -32.98 3.74
C GLN A 32 -3.41 -32.66 2.27
N LYS A 33 -4.52 -31.94 2.06
CA LYS A 33 -5.02 -31.52 0.74
C LYS A 33 -4.35 -30.26 0.18
N ALA A 34 -3.69 -29.48 1.04
CA ALA A 34 -3.05 -28.23 0.68
C ALA A 34 -1.75 -28.06 1.48
N TYR A 35 -0.69 -27.62 0.79
CA TYR A 35 0.59 -27.28 1.40
C TYR A 35 0.56 -25.84 1.91
N LYS A 36 0.69 -25.68 3.23
CA LYS A 36 0.69 -24.37 3.92
C LYS A 36 2.04 -24.11 4.57
N THR A 37 2.57 -22.90 4.41
CA THR A 37 3.89 -22.53 4.96
C THR A 37 3.78 -21.53 6.11
N VAL A 38 4.79 -21.49 6.97
CA VAL A 38 4.88 -20.48 8.04
C VAL A 38 5.00 -19.08 7.42
N PHE A 39 5.72 -18.96 6.29
CA PHE A 39 5.88 -17.72 5.55
C PHE A 39 4.56 -17.22 4.95
N GLY A 40 3.76 -18.11 4.33
CA GLY A 40 2.42 -17.78 3.83
C GLY A 40 1.46 -17.37 4.96
N GLY A 41 1.53 -18.04 6.11
CA GLY A 41 0.79 -17.67 7.32
C GLY A 41 1.14 -16.28 7.86
N ILE A 42 2.44 -15.98 8.03
CA ILE A 42 2.92 -14.64 8.45
C ILE A 42 2.51 -13.57 7.42
N SER A 43 2.65 -13.87 6.14
CA SER A 43 2.28 -12.95 5.05
C SER A 43 0.77 -12.68 5.03
N SER A 44 -0.06 -13.70 5.30
CA SER A 44 -1.52 -13.57 5.42
C SER A 44 -1.91 -12.68 6.61
N ILE A 45 -1.26 -12.85 7.77
CA ILE A 45 -1.48 -11.99 8.95
C ILE A 45 -1.06 -10.54 8.66
N CYS A 46 0.08 -10.34 7.99
CA CYS A 46 0.58 -9.01 7.59
C CYS A 46 -0.40 -8.32 6.62
N LEU A 47 -0.89 -9.04 5.61
CA LEU A 47 -1.88 -8.55 4.65
C LEU A 47 -3.20 -8.19 5.33
N ILE A 48 -3.71 -9.01 6.25
CA ILE A 48 -4.91 -8.70 7.05
C ILE A 48 -4.70 -7.42 7.88
N PHE A 49 -3.54 -7.25 8.53
CA PHE A 49 -3.23 -6.06 9.32
C PHE A 49 -3.17 -4.77 8.46
N ILE A 50 -2.52 -4.84 7.29
CA ILE A 50 -2.46 -3.73 6.32
C ILE A 50 -3.88 -3.36 5.85
N LEU A 51 -4.69 -4.36 5.49
CA LEU A 51 -6.08 -4.15 5.07
C LEU A 51 -6.92 -3.49 6.18
N ILE A 52 -6.84 -3.98 7.42
CA ILE A 52 -7.56 -3.38 8.56
C ILE A 52 -7.15 -1.91 8.76
N THR A 53 -5.86 -1.60 8.70
CA THR A 53 -5.34 -0.23 8.88
C THR A 53 -5.87 0.70 7.78
N ILE A 54 -5.81 0.27 6.52
CA ILE A 54 -6.30 1.05 5.37
C ILE A 54 -7.82 1.21 5.43
N PHE A 55 -8.55 0.15 5.75
CA PHE A 55 -10.01 0.18 5.88
C PHE A 55 -10.44 1.12 7.01
N GLN A 56 -9.76 1.07 8.16
CA GLN A 56 -10.03 1.98 9.27
C GLN A 56 -9.82 3.45 8.89
N SER A 57 -8.74 3.79 8.17
CA SER A 57 -8.53 5.17 7.69
C SER A 57 -9.68 5.61 6.79
N ASN A 58 -9.96 4.86 5.71
CA ASN A 58 -11.00 5.21 4.74
C ASN A 58 -12.41 5.33 5.38
N ILE A 59 -12.72 4.51 6.39
CA ILE A 59 -13.98 4.61 7.14
C ILE A 59 -14.01 5.88 8.00
N VAL A 60 -12.91 6.24 8.67
CA VAL A 60 -12.81 7.48 9.44
C VAL A 60 -12.93 8.71 8.53
N ASP A 61 -12.27 8.68 7.37
CA ASP A 61 -12.25 9.78 6.40
C ASP A 61 -13.65 9.95 5.76
N PHE A 62 -14.33 8.84 5.44
CA PHE A 62 -15.74 8.82 5.03
C PHE A 62 -16.68 9.46 6.07
N PHE A 63 -16.59 9.07 7.35
CA PHE A 63 -17.43 9.67 8.40
C PHE A 63 -17.08 11.14 8.68
N LYS A 64 -15.84 11.56 8.43
CA LYS A 64 -15.41 12.97 8.46
C LYS A 64 -15.81 13.78 7.23
N LYS A 65 -16.44 13.17 6.21
CA LYS A 65 -16.81 13.85 4.97
C LYS A 65 -15.62 14.54 4.27
N SER A 66 -14.42 13.96 4.35
CA SER A 66 -13.18 14.56 3.80
C SER A 66 -13.23 14.78 2.29
N ASP A 67 -13.82 13.84 1.56
CA ASP A 67 -13.78 13.80 0.10
C ASP A 67 -15.08 14.29 -0.52
N VAL A 68 -15.00 15.45 -1.16
CA VAL A 68 -16.06 16.06 -1.97
C VAL A 68 -15.78 15.83 -3.45
N VAL A 69 -16.74 15.20 -4.13
CA VAL A 69 -16.81 15.18 -5.60
C VAL A 69 -17.74 16.31 -6.03
N PHE A 70 -17.31 17.14 -6.98
CA PHE A 70 -18.14 18.20 -7.51
C PHE A 70 -18.14 18.23 -9.03
N TYR A 71 -19.21 18.78 -9.61
CA TYR A 71 -19.26 19.16 -11.02
C TYR A 71 -19.77 20.59 -11.15
N THR A 72 -19.25 21.31 -12.15
CA THR A 72 -19.63 22.70 -12.44
C THR A 72 -20.18 22.79 -13.86
N LYS A 73 -21.32 23.46 -14.01
CA LYS A 73 -21.96 23.76 -15.30
C LYS A 73 -22.16 25.26 -15.39
N THR A 74 -21.47 25.90 -16.32
CA THR A 74 -21.76 27.29 -16.71
C THR A 74 -22.94 27.30 -17.68
N GLU A 75 -23.92 28.14 -17.43
CA GLU A 75 -25.10 28.32 -18.28
C GLU A 75 -25.19 29.77 -18.76
N PHE A 76 -25.49 29.95 -20.05
CA PHE A 76 -25.70 31.26 -20.66
C PHE A 76 -27.19 31.50 -20.87
N ASP A 77 -27.70 32.58 -20.29
CA ASP A 77 -29.07 33.05 -20.48
C ASP A 77 -29.04 34.47 -21.08
N PRO A 78 -29.68 34.73 -22.24
CA PRO A 78 -29.83 36.08 -22.79
C PRO A 78 -30.73 36.99 -21.92
N ASN A 79 -31.59 36.41 -21.08
CA ASN A 79 -32.54 37.09 -20.18
C ASN A 79 -32.36 36.60 -18.72
N PRO A 80 -31.16 36.77 -18.13
CA PRO A 80 -30.81 36.17 -16.85
C PRO A 80 -31.70 36.64 -15.71
N ASP A 81 -31.99 35.71 -14.79
CA ASP A 81 -32.86 35.90 -13.63
C ASP A 81 -32.40 36.98 -12.65
N GLN A 82 -33.34 37.43 -11.82
CA GLN A 82 -33.12 38.48 -10.83
C GLN A 82 -32.22 38.01 -9.68
N ILE A 83 -31.09 38.68 -9.52
CA ILE A 83 -30.28 38.68 -8.29
C ILE A 83 -30.76 39.82 -7.40
N LYS A 84 -30.86 39.56 -6.08
CA LYS A 84 -31.14 40.55 -5.05
C LYS A 84 -29.90 40.75 -4.17
N LEU A 85 -29.36 41.97 -4.13
CA LEU A 85 -28.25 42.34 -3.25
C LEU A 85 -28.82 43.04 -2.01
N ASN A 86 -28.38 42.61 -0.83
CA ASN A 86 -28.76 43.17 0.47
C ASN A 86 -27.60 43.00 1.47
N ILE A 87 -27.73 43.60 2.67
CA ILE A 87 -26.69 43.56 3.71
C ILE A 87 -26.27 42.13 4.14
N GLN A 88 -27.11 41.11 3.91
CA GLN A 88 -26.79 39.71 4.24
C GLN A 88 -25.92 39.00 3.18
N ASN A 89 -25.81 39.53 1.96
CA ASN A 89 -25.07 38.87 0.88
C ASN A 89 -24.11 39.79 0.09
N TYR A 90 -24.19 41.10 0.32
CA TYR A 90 -23.41 42.11 -0.40
C TYR A 90 -23.26 43.38 0.44
N MET A 91 -22.12 44.05 0.33
CA MET A 91 -21.94 45.42 0.76
C MET A 91 -20.92 46.09 -0.15
N VAL A 92 -21.03 47.40 -0.34
CA VAL A 92 -20.10 48.18 -1.17
C VAL A 92 -19.87 49.55 -0.55
N ALA A 93 -18.62 49.96 -0.49
CA ALA A 93 -18.16 51.26 -0.06
C ALA A 93 -17.59 52.02 -1.27
N PHE A 94 -17.96 53.28 -1.41
CA PHE A 94 -17.47 54.18 -2.45
C PHE A 94 -16.71 55.35 -1.82
N SER A 95 -15.58 55.70 -2.42
CA SER A 95 -14.82 56.90 -2.05
C SER A 95 -14.18 57.52 -3.27
N ILE A 96 -13.81 58.80 -3.17
CA ILE A 96 -12.93 59.46 -4.11
C ILE A 96 -11.64 59.79 -3.36
N GLU A 97 -10.52 59.49 -3.99
CA GLU A 97 -9.19 59.62 -3.38
C GLU A 97 -8.85 61.09 -3.08
N GLN A 98 -9.20 61.53 -1.87
CA GLN A 98 -8.94 62.85 -1.33
C GLN A 98 -8.97 62.81 0.21
N LEU A 99 -8.35 63.81 0.84
CA LEU A 99 -8.47 64.01 2.28
C LEU A 99 -9.93 64.32 2.65
N ASN A 100 -10.41 63.71 3.75
CA ASN A 100 -11.71 64.00 4.37
C ASN A 100 -12.92 63.93 3.41
N PHE A 101 -12.96 62.93 2.51
CA PHE A 101 -14.05 62.75 1.54
C PHE A 101 -15.46 62.83 2.14
N VAL A 102 -15.72 62.22 3.30
CA VAL A 102 -17.06 62.24 3.91
C VAL A 102 -17.48 63.63 4.42
N THR A 103 -16.56 64.50 4.82
CA THR A 103 -16.90 65.80 5.44
C THR A 103 -16.68 66.99 4.50
N ASN A 104 -15.66 66.94 3.63
CA ASN A 104 -15.30 67.99 2.67
C ASN A 104 -15.02 67.43 1.25
N PRO A 105 -16.00 66.79 0.59
CA PRO A 105 -15.88 66.24 -0.76
C PRO A 105 -15.76 67.31 -1.84
N MET A 106 -14.95 67.02 -2.87
CA MET A 106 -14.87 67.78 -4.12
C MET A 106 -15.93 67.35 -5.15
N PHE A 107 -16.49 66.14 -4.98
CA PHE A 107 -17.45 65.51 -5.88
C PHE A 107 -18.51 64.75 -5.11
N ASN A 108 -19.69 64.60 -5.71
CA ASN A 108 -20.78 63.81 -5.18
C ASN A 108 -20.86 62.44 -5.86
N ILE A 109 -21.17 61.39 -5.10
CA ILE A 109 -21.46 60.05 -5.60
C ILE A 109 -22.97 59.79 -5.44
N THR A 110 -23.65 59.51 -6.54
CA THR A 110 -25.09 59.19 -6.56
C THR A 110 -25.31 57.77 -7.05
N ILE A 111 -26.23 57.04 -6.43
CA ILE A 111 -26.63 55.69 -6.87
C ILE A 111 -28.07 55.72 -7.36
N GLU A 112 -28.29 55.18 -8.55
CA GLU A 112 -29.59 55.08 -9.19
C GLU A 112 -29.92 53.60 -9.46
N GLN A 113 -30.99 53.08 -8.87
CA GLN A 113 -31.62 51.84 -9.34
C GLN A 113 -32.42 52.20 -10.60
N ARG A 114 -31.97 51.69 -11.74
CA ARG A 114 -32.63 51.82 -13.03
C ARG A 114 -33.50 50.59 -13.25
N HIS A 115 -34.78 50.80 -13.56
CA HIS A 115 -35.72 49.74 -13.91
C HIS A 115 -36.30 50.07 -15.28
N TYR A 116 -35.88 49.32 -16.30
CA TYR A 116 -36.31 49.51 -17.68
C TYR A 116 -37.19 48.34 -18.11
N SER A 117 -38.44 48.63 -18.51
CA SER A 117 -39.36 47.64 -19.05
C SER A 117 -39.70 47.96 -20.50
N ARG A 118 -39.97 46.92 -21.29
CA ARG A 118 -40.40 47.06 -22.69
C ARG A 118 -41.90 46.79 -22.80
N ASP A 119 -42.61 47.67 -23.50
CA ASP A 119 -44.01 47.43 -23.86
C ASP A 119 -44.15 46.42 -25.02
N GLN A 120 -45.38 46.06 -25.37
CA GLN A 120 -45.69 45.15 -26.47
C GLN A 120 -45.26 45.69 -27.86
N PHE A 121 -44.95 46.98 -27.96
CA PHE A 121 -44.49 47.65 -29.18
C PHE A 121 -42.95 47.81 -29.22
N GLY A 122 -42.24 47.37 -28.17
CA GLY A 122 -40.78 47.44 -28.03
C GLY A 122 -40.24 48.75 -27.43
N ASN A 123 -41.11 49.72 -27.10
CA ASN A 123 -40.71 50.98 -26.47
C ASN A 123 -40.20 50.72 -25.04
N GLN A 124 -39.18 51.47 -24.63
CA GLN A 124 -38.56 51.31 -23.31
C GLN A 124 -39.10 52.34 -22.31
N ILE A 125 -39.93 51.89 -21.38
CA ILE A 125 -40.36 52.64 -20.20
C ILE A 125 -39.20 52.65 -19.20
N LYS A 126 -38.84 53.82 -18.68
CA LYS A 126 -37.66 54.02 -17.81
C LYS A 126 -38.07 54.58 -16.46
N ASN A 127 -37.94 53.78 -15.41
CA ASN A 127 -38.06 54.24 -14.03
C ASN A 127 -36.67 54.39 -13.39
N ILE A 128 -36.54 55.36 -12.48
CA ILE A 128 -35.29 55.76 -11.82
C ILE A 128 -35.61 55.97 -10.34
N GLN A 129 -35.02 55.15 -9.47
CA GLN A 129 -35.08 55.33 -8.03
C GLN A 129 -33.69 55.73 -7.53
N TYR A 130 -33.62 56.87 -6.84
CA TYR A 130 -32.39 57.33 -6.19
C TYR A 130 -32.22 56.62 -4.85
N LEU A 131 -31.04 56.05 -4.64
CA LEU A 131 -30.66 55.34 -3.42
C LEU A 131 -29.77 56.26 -2.57
N GLN A 132 -30.04 56.27 -1.26
CA GLN A 132 -29.31 57.10 -0.31
C GLN A 132 -28.00 56.42 0.12
N LEU A 133 -26.99 57.24 0.38
CA LEU A 133 -25.71 56.84 0.95
C LEU A 133 -25.54 57.47 2.33
N GLU A 134 -24.84 56.75 3.21
CA GLU A 134 -24.41 57.22 4.53
C GLU A 134 -22.93 56.85 4.77
N PRO A 135 -22.23 57.50 5.73
CA PRO A 135 -20.87 57.10 6.08
C PRO A 135 -20.83 55.63 6.53
N CYS A 136 -19.91 54.85 5.98
CA CYS A 136 -19.76 53.46 6.36
C CYS A 136 -19.48 53.31 7.87
N THR A 137 -20.07 52.28 8.48
CA THR A 137 -19.80 51.85 9.85
C THR A 137 -19.41 50.38 9.87
N LEU A 138 -18.82 49.90 10.97
CA LEU A 138 -18.43 48.49 11.11
C LEU A 138 -19.62 47.54 10.87
N ASP A 139 -20.80 47.90 11.40
CA ASP A 139 -22.07 47.15 11.24
C ASP A 139 -22.49 46.91 9.78
N HIS A 140 -22.08 47.78 8.84
CA HIS A 140 -22.42 47.59 7.41
C HIS A 140 -21.81 46.30 6.84
N PHE A 141 -20.78 45.77 7.51
CA PHE A 141 -20.05 44.58 7.11
C PHE A 141 -20.28 43.40 8.06
N GLU A 142 -21.41 43.35 8.76
CA GLU A 142 -21.80 42.25 9.67
C GLU A 142 -21.65 40.86 9.03
N PHE A 143 -21.96 40.72 7.74
CA PHE A 143 -21.74 39.48 6.98
C PHE A 143 -20.26 39.03 6.95
N LEU A 144 -19.31 39.95 6.82
CA LEU A 144 -17.88 39.63 6.92
C LEU A 144 -17.48 39.31 8.37
N LEU A 145 -17.93 40.12 9.33
CA LEU A 145 -17.63 39.95 10.76
C LEU A 145 -18.15 38.62 11.32
N SER A 146 -19.18 38.04 10.71
CA SER A 146 -19.74 36.73 11.08
C SER A 146 -18.86 35.52 10.70
N GLN A 147 -17.78 35.72 9.94
CA GLN A 147 -16.89 34.63 9.52
C GLN A 147 -15.81 34.35 10.58
N PRO A 148 -15.55 33.08 10.92
CA PRO A 148 -14.70 32.73 12.06
C PRO A 148 -13.21 33.08 11.90
N ASP A 149 -12.74 33.33 10.67
CA ASP A 149 -11.32 33.45 10.34
C ASP A 149 -10.90 34.85 9.81
N SER A 150 -11.77 35.86 9.89
CA SER A 150 -11.51 37.20 9.34
C SER A 150 -11.29 38.29 10.40
N ASP A 151 -10.06 38.80 10.50
CA ASP A 151 -9.71 40.04 11.22
C ASP A 151 -10.15 41.29 10.41
N PHE A 152 -11.46 41.38 10.14
CA PHE A 152 -12.02 42.47 9.34
C PHE A 152 -12.02 43.80 10.11
N GLU A 153 -12.10 43.78 11.45
CA GLU A 153 -12.06 45.02 12.24
C GLU A 153 -10.72 45.76 12.10
N SER A 154 -9.60 45.03 12.03
CA SER A 154 -8.29 45.63 11.77
C SER A 154 -8.19 46.16 10.33
N GLN A 155 -8.72 45.43 9.33
CA GLN A 155 -8.78 45.91 7.94
C GLN A 155 -9.62 47.18 7.80
N TYR A 156 -10.78 47.23 8.46
CA TYR A 156 -11.67 48.40 8.47
C TYR A 156 -10.95 49.66 8.99
N LYS A 157 -10.17 49.52 10.07
CA LYS A 157 -9.37 50.62 10.64
C LYS A 157 -8.20 50.99 9.75
N GLN A 158 -7.48 50.01 9.20
CA GLN A 158 -6.32 50.24 8.31
C GLN A 158 -6.71 50.95 7.01
N LEU A 159 -7.90 50.67 6.48
CA LEU A 159 -8.42 51.24 5.23
C LEU A 159 -9.22 52.54 5.45
N GLU A 160 -9.30 53.02 6.69
CA GLU A 160 -10.10 54.19 7.10
C GLU A 160 -11.53 54.16 6.53
N LEU A 161 -12.18 52.99 6.56
CA LEU A 161 -13.50 52.78 5.94
C LEU A 161 -14.59 53.73 6.48
N ASN A 162 -14.42 54.28 7.69
CA ASN A 162 -15.26 55.34 8.25
C ASN A 162 -15.26 56.66 7.44
N ASN A 163 -14.33 56.84 6.50
CA ASN A 163 -14.25 57.97 5.55
C ASN A 163 -14.74 57.58 4.14
N TRP A 164 -15.55 56.52 4.03
CA TRP A 164 -16.18 56.05 2.79
C TRP A 164 -17.71 56.10 2.92
N LEU A 165 -18.41 55.99 1.79
CA LEU A 165 -19.88 55.98 1.72
C LEU A 165 -20.43 54.60 1.38
N CYS A 166 -21.36 54.12 2.21
CA CYS A 166 -22.06 52.86 2.06
C CYS A 166 -23.57 53.10 1.79
N PRO A 167 -24.25 52.17 1.10
CA PRO A 167 -25.70 52.11 1.10
C PRO A 167 -26.26 51.97 2.52
N GLN A 168 -27.43 52.56 2.78
CA GLN A 168 -28.14 52.37 4.05
C GLN A 168 -28.38 50.88 4.35
N LYS A 169 -28.40 50.50 5.63
CA LYS A 169 -28.54 49.09 6.06
C LYS A 169 -29.80 48.36 5.56
N ASP A 170 -30.86 49.09 5.21
CA ASP A 170 -32.12 48.57 4.67
C ASP A 170 -32.15 48.49 3.12
N PHE A 171 -31.02 48.71 2.44
CA PHE A 171 -30.96 48.66 0.99
C PHE A 171 -31.36 47.30 0.41
N GLN A 172 -32.01 47.33 -0.74
CA GLN A 172 -32.18 46.18 -1.62
C GLN A 172 -31.92 46.59 -3.07
N PHE A 173 -30.88 46.04 -3.69
CA PHE A 173 -30.62 46.24 -5.12
C PHE A 173 -31.12 45.05 -5.92
N ASN A 174 -31.73 45.31 -7.08
CA ASN A 174 -32.21 44.28 -7.98
C ASN A 174 -31.43 44.35 -9.30
N LEU A 175 -30.75 43.25 -9.65
CA LEU A 175 -30.01 43.11 -10.91
C LEU A 175 -30.68 42.00 -11.73
N GLU A 176 -31.17 42.32 -12.93
CA GLU A 176 -31.99 41.40 -13.73
C GLU A 176 -31.88 41.70 -15.22
N GLY A 177 -31.86 40.67 -16.05
CA GLY A 177 -31.94 40.79 -17.50
C GLY A 177 -30.72 41.48 -18.15
N THR A 178 -30.87 41.78 -19.43
CA THR A 178 -29.91 42.50 -20.27
C THR A 178 -30.58 43.65 -21.01
N PHE A 179 -29.81 44.48 -21.74
CA PHE A 179 -30.37 45.58 -22.52
C PHE A 179 -31.43 45.16 -23.55
N THR A 180 -31.38 43.91 -24.03
CA THR A 180 -32.34 43.31 -24.96
C THR A 180 -33.55 42.67 -24.28
N SER A 181 -33.51 42.44 -22.97
CA SER A 181 -34.60 41.80 -22.22
C SER A 181 -35.86 42.67 -22.14
N THR A 182 -36.99 42.02 -21.86
CA THR A 182 -38.29 42.68 -21.58
C THR A 182 -38.24 43.49 -20.30
N LEU A 183 -37.51 43.00 -19.30
CA LEU A 183 -37.21 43.65 -18.04
C LEU A 183 -35.69 43.70 -17.86
N PHE A 184 -35.16 44.90 -17.58
CA PHE A 184 -33.74 45.13 -17.36
C PHE A 184 -33.56 46.03 -16.13
N GLN A 185 -32.98 45.46 -15.07
CA GLN A 185 -32.71 46.14 -13.81
C GLN A 185 -31.21 46.18 -13.53
N PHE A 186 -30.70 47.37 -13.23
CA PHE A 186 -29.28 47.59 -12.95
C PHE A 186 -29.07 48.81 -12.06
N LEU A 187 -27.94 48.86 -11.36
CA LEU A 187 -27.52 50.08 -10.67
C LEU A 187 -26.63 50.92 -11.58
N ARG A 188 -26.76 52.23 -11.46
CA ARG A 188 -25.89 53.23 -12.07
C ARG A 188 -25.35 54.14 -10.97
N VAL A 189 -24.07 54.01 -10.66
CA VAL A 189 -23.33 54.92 -9.79
C VAL A 189 -22.76 56.05 -10.65
N VAL A 190 -22.90 57.30 -10.22
CA VAL A 190 -22.46 58.48 -10.98
C VAL A 190 -21.69 59.43 -10.07
N VAL A 191 -20.48 59.78 -10.49
CA VAL A 191 -19.67 60.86 -9.91
C VAL A 191 -19.98 62.16 -10.65
N SER A 192 -20.40 63.18 -9.90
CA SER A 192 -20.71 64.53 -10.40
C SER A 192 -20.11 65.59 -9.47
N ASP A 193 -20.22 66.88 -9.80
CA ASP A 193 -19.79 67.94 -8.87
C ASP A 193 -20.54 67.88 -7.54
N CYS A 194 -19.83 68.26 -6.47
CA CYS A 194 -20.45 68.51 -5.18
C CYS A 194 -21.31 69.78 -5.24
N ASP A 195 -22.49 69.74 -4.62
CA ASP A 195 -23.48 70.81 -4.64
C ASP A 195 -24.22 70.90 -3.30
N ASP A 196 -23.85 71.89 -2.48
CA ASP A 196 -24.44 72.15 -1.16
C ASP A 196 -25.95 72.45 -1.22
N SER A 197 -26.49 72.85 -2.37
CA SER A 197 -27.89 73.27 -2.52
C SER A 197 -28.86 72.09 -2.68
N LYS A 198 -28.36 70.89 -2.99
CA LYS A 198 -29.18 69.69 -3.20
C LYS A 198 -29.52 69.02 -1.86
N ASN A 199 -30.67 69.37 -1.31
CA ASN A 199 -31.32 68.68 -0.17
C ASN A 199 -31.70 67.19 -0.44
N GLY A 200 -31.22 66.57 -1.52
CA GLY A 200 -31.55 65.19 -1.92
C GLY A 200 -30.81 64.09 -1.17
N TYR A 201 -29.84 64.45 -0.32
CA TYR A 201 -29.05 63.54 0.51
C TYR A 201 -29.53 63.68 1.97
N MET A 202 -30.47 62.84 2.38
CA MET A 202 -31.08 63.00 3.72
C MET A 202 -30.10 62.61 4.84
N ASN A 203 -29.18 61.68 4.57
CA ASN A 203 -28.30 61.06 5.58
C ASN A 203 -26.83 61.48 5.46
N TRP A 204 -26.33 61.74 4.25
CA TRP A 204 -24.99 62.30 4.03
C TRP A 204 -25.09 63.79 3.67
N LYS A 205 -24.74 64.67 4.60
CA LYS A 205 -24.80 66.14 4.43
C LYS A 205 -23.39 66.73 4.54
N PRO A 206 -22.52 66.53 3.53
CA PRO A 206 -21.20 67.12 3.51
C PRO A 206 -21.27 68.64 3.33
N LYS A 207 -20.14 69.31 3.57
CA LYS A 207 -19.91 70.67 3.06
C LYS A 207 -18.97 70.57 1.87
N CYS A 208 -19.35 71.06 0.70
CA CYS A 208 -18.55 70.92 -0.50
C CYS A 208 -17.22 71.69 -0.42
N ALA A 209 -16.16 71.08 -0.96
CA ALA A 209 -14.86 71.72 -1.09
C ALA A 209 -14.91 72.87 -2.11
N THR A 210 -14.05 73.88 -1.91
CA THR A 210 -13.95 75.02 -2.83
C THR A 210 -13.35 74.62 -4.17
N GLN A 211 -13.71 75.35 -5.24
CA GLN A 211 -13.14 75.13 -6.58
C GLN A 211 -11.61 75.33 -6.60
N GLN A 212 -11.07 76.18 -5.72
CA GLN A 212 -9.62 76.33 -5.54
C GLN A 212 -8.98 75.03 -5.05
N GLN A 213 -9.50 74.42 -3.97
CA GLN A 213 -8.99 73.14 -3.45
C GLN A 213 -9.08 72.01 -4.48
N LYS A 214 -10.14 71.99 -5.29
CA LYS A 214 -10.30 71.05 -6.42
C LYS A 214 -9.24 71.27 -7.50
N GLN A 215 -8.92 72.51 -7.84
CA GLN A 215 -7.86 72.84 -8.79
C GLN A 215 -6.46 72.57 -8.23
N ASP A 216 -6.22 72.85 -6.95
CA ASP A 216 -4.94 72.59 -6.27
C ASP A 216 -4.64 71.08 -6.25
N HIS A 217 -5.61 70.25 -5.87
CA HIS A 217 -5.47 68.79 -5.94
C HIS A 217 -5.26 68.31 -7.38
N LEU A 218 -5.97 68.88 -8.36
CA LEU A 218 -5.78 68.51 -9.76
C LEU A 218 -4.39 68.92 -10.30
N ASN A 219 -3.82 70.02 -9.82
CA ASN A 219 -2.47 70.46 -10.17
C ASN A 219 -1.39 69.56 -9.56
N ASP A 220 -1.62 69.06 -8.34
CA ASP A 220 -0.70 68.21 -7.59
C ASP A 220 -0.74 66.73 -8.03
N GLN A 221 -1.94 66.16 -8.14
CA GLN A 221 -2.17 64.73 -8.41
C GLN A 221 -2.50 64.43 -9.89
N GLY A 222 -2.81 65.44 -10.71
CA GLY A 222 -3.09 65.32 -12.15
C GLY A 222 -4.44 64.69 -12.53
N GLN A 223 -5.05 63.91 -11.65
CA GLN A 223 -6.33 63.21 -11.85
C GLN A 223 -6.99 62.87 -10.51
N PHE A 224 -8.28 62.55 -10.53
CA PHE A 224 -9.01 61.97 -9.40
C PHE A 224 -9.21 60.48 -9.62
N LYS A 225 -9.32 59.70 -8.53
CA LYS A 225 -9.66 58.28 -8.59
C LYS A 225 -10.95 58.01 -7.82
N LEU A 226 -11.95 57.42 -8.49
CA LEU A 226 -13.08 56.76 -7.82
C LEU A 226 -12.59 55.38 -7.36
N GLN A 227 -12.70 55.09 -6.07
CA GLN A 227 -12.36 53.80 -5.47
C GLN A 227 -13.64 53.10 -5.01
N ILE A 228 -13.69 51.78 -5.19
CA ILE A 228 -14.84 50.95 -4.87
C ILE A 228 -14.35 49.71 -4.14
N TYR A 229 -14.71 49.57 -2.87
CA TYR A 229 -14.47 48.36 -2.10
C TYR A 229 -15.79 47.59 -1.95
N GLN A 230 -15.82 46.31 -2.30
CA GLN A 230 -17.05 45.51 -2.25
C GLN A 230 -16.83 44.18 -1.55
N VAL A 231 -17.89 43.61 -0.99
CA VAL A 231 -17.92 42.21 -0.59
C VAL A 231 -17.98 41.36 -1.86
N ASN A 232 -17.01 40.48 -2.03
CA ASN A 232 -17.02 39.42 -3.03
C ASN A 232 -16.78 38.06 -2.36
N SER A 233 -16.88 36.94 -3.08
CA SER A 233 -16.61 35.60 -2.53
C SER A 233 -15.71 34.77 -3.42
N VAL A 234 -14.67 34.19 -2.83
CA VAL A 234 -13.91 33.11 -3.46
C VAL A 234 -14.67 31.81 -3.27
N VAL A 235 -14.77 31.01 -4.34
CA VAL A 235 -15.48 29.71 -4.34
C VAL A 235 -14.47 28.57 -4.50
N ASN A 236 -14.48 27.63 -3.56
CA ASN A 236 -13.66 26.41 -3.58
C ASN A 236 -14.56 25.17 -3.37
N PRO A 237 -15.17 24.62 -4.42
CA PRO A 237 -16.15 23.54 -4.30
C PRO A 237 -15.61 22.24 -3.69
N LYS A 238 -14.28 22.06 -3.70
CA LYS A 238 -13.60 20.87 -3.17
C LYS A 238 -13.47 20.89 -1.64
N SER A 239 -13.48 22.06 -1.01
CA SER A 239 -13.45 22.18 0.45
C SER A 239 -14.74 21.59 1.05
N PRO A 240 -14.70 20.75 2.10
CA PRO A 240 -15.90 20.12 2.66
C PRO A 240 -16.80 21.09 3.42
N GLU A 241 -16.25 21.84 4.38
CA GLU A 241 -17.00 22.70 5.29
C GLU A 241 -17.12 24.15 4.76
N GLN A 242 -15.99 24.80 4.48
CA GLN A 242 -15.94 26.16 3.93
C GLN A 242 -15.69 26.13 2.42
N TYR A 243 -16.75 25.91 1.63
CA TYR A 243 -16.67 25.87 0.15
C TYR A 243 -16.77 27.24 -0.53
N TYR A 244 -16.98 28.29 0.25
CA TYR A 244 -16.85 29.69 -0.17
C TYR A 244 -16.29 30.50 0.99
N GLN A 245 -15.58 31.59 0.67
CA GLN A 245 -15.03 32.52 1.65
C GLN A 245 -15.30 33.95 1.14
N PRO A 246 -16.08 34.76 1.87
CA PRO A 246 -16.28 36.15 1.49
C PRO A 246 -15.06 36.99 1.89
N TYR A 247 -14.78 38.04 1.11
CA TYR A 247 -13.64 38.93 1.32
C TYR A 247 -13.97 40.34 0.83
N LEU A 248 -13.21 41.33 1.31
CA LEU A 248 -13.29 42.70 0.78
C LEU A 248 -12.40 42.81 -0.47
N ASP A 249 -13.03 42.95 -1.62
CA ASP A 249 -12.39 43.21 -2.91
C ASP A 249 -12.10 44.71 -3.07
N GLY A 250 -10.82 45.05 -3.07
CA GLY A 250 -10.32 46.42 -3.19
C GLY A 250 -9.64 46.77 -4.52
N GLU A 251 -9.72 45.90 -5.54
CA GLU A 251 -8.98 46.08 -6.79
C GLU A 251 -9.60 47.12 -7.74
N MET A 252 -10.82 47.59 -7.45
CA MET A 252 -11.60 48.43 -8.35
C MET A 252 -11.39 49.92 -8.12
N TYR A 253 -10.63 50.55 -9.03
CA TYR A 253 -10.50 52.01 -9.10
C TYR A 253 -10.58 52.52 -10.54
N PHE A 254 -11.14 53.72 -10.72
CA PHE A 254 -11.34 54.34 -12.03
C PHE A 254 -10.90 55.81 -12.00
N THR A 255 -9.95 56.19 -12.87
CA THR A 255 -9.38 57.53 -12.86
C THR A 255 -10.03 58.46 -13.88
N PHE A 256 -10.35 59.68 -13.46
CA PHE A 256 -11.04 60.68 -14.26
C PHE A 256 -10.43 62.08 -14.09
N VAL A 257 -10.64 62.94 -15.09
CA VAL A 257 -10.21 64.34 -15.08
C VAL A 257 -11.41 65.21 -15.47
N PRO A 258 -11.93 66.05 -14.56
CA PRO A 258 -13.10 66.89 -14.83
C PRO A 258 -12.98 67.65 -16.15
N TYR A 259 -14.06 67.62 -16.95
CA TYR A 259 -14.20 68.25 -18.25
C TYR A 259 -13.22 67.79 -19.35
N LYS A 260 -12.27 66.88 -19.07
CA LYS A 260 -11.25 66.41 -20.04
C LYS A 260 -11.30 64.92 -20.32
N LEU A 261 -11.57 64.10 -19.31
CA LEU A 261 -11.58 62.64 -19.42
C LEU A 261 -12.61 62.07 -18.44
N SER A 262 -13.60 61.37 -18.98
CA SER A 262 -14.58 60.63 -18.18
C SER A 262 -14.41 59.12 -18.35
N ARG A 263 -14.85 58.37 -17.34
CA ARG A 263 -14.84 56.90 -17.35
C ARG A 263 -16.25 56.36 -17.30
N GLN A 264 -16.53 55.36 -18.13
CA GLN A 264 -17.69 54.50 -17.98
C GLN A 264 -17.22 53.06 -17.78
N THR A 265 -17.81 52.33 -16.84
CA THR A 265 -17.47 50.92 -16.61
C THR A 265 -18.70 50.10 -16.32
N ASN A 266 -18.67 48.82 -16.70
CA ASN A 266 -19.73 47.86 -16.46
C ASN A 266 -19.15 46.73 -15.60
N LEU A 267 -19.70 46.52 -14.40
CA LEU A 267 -19.38 45.42 -13.50
C LEU A 267 -20.50 44.38 -13.62
N TYR A 268 -20.15 43.12 -13.82
CA TYR A 268 -21.11 42.04 -14.00
C TYR A 268 -21.07 41.06 -12.81
N TYR A 269 -22.23 40.78 -12.22
CA TYR A 269 -22.37 39.85 -11.10
C TYR A 269 -22.98 38.54 -11.59
N ARG A 270 -22.33 37.42 -11.28
CA ARG A 270 -22.80 36.07 -11.59
C ARG A 270 -23.59 35.50 -10.42
N LYS A 271 -24.64 34.75 -10.75
CA LYS A 271 -25.32 33.85 -9.82
C LYS A 271 -24.56 32.54 -9.77
N TYR A 272 -24.19 32.10 -8.56
CA TYR A 272 -23.66 30.78 -8.28
C TYR A 272 -24.71 30.00 -7.50
N GLN A 273 -25.22 28.91 -8.07
CA GLN A 273 -26.18 28.03 -7.42
C GLN A 273 -25.48 26.73 -7.00
N PHE A 274 -25.38 26.51 -5.70
CA PHE A 274 -24.85 25.29 -5.12
C PHE A 274 -25.97 24.32 -4.81
N GLU A 275 -25.80 23.07 -5.21
CA GLU A 275 -26.67 21.95 -4.85
C GLU A 275 -25.79 20.94 -4.08
N ASN A 276 -25.92 20.93 -2.75
CA ASN A 276 -25.05 20.13 -1.88
C ASN A 276 -25.77 18.85 -1.44
N ASP A 277 -25.40 17.71 -2.00
CA ASP A 277 -25.87 16.39 -1.56
C ASP A 277 -25.07 15.91 -0.34
N ASP A 278 -25.62 16.16 0.84
CA ASP A 278 -25.06 15.81 2.14
C ASP A 278 -25.18 14.31 2.50
N SER A 279 -25.75 13.49 1.60
CA SER A 279 -26.08 12.09 1.89
C SER A 279 -24.89 11.12 1.78
N LEU A 280 -24.71 10.32 2.83
CA LEU A 280 -23.75 9.21 2.88
C LEU A 280 -24.30 7.89 2.30
N MET A 281 -25.63 7.80 2.15
CA MET A 281 -26.37 6.62 1.69
C MET A 281 -27.01 6.91 0.34
N PRO A 282 -26.94 6.01 -0.66
CA PRO A 282 -27.46 6.28 -2.01
C PRO A 282 -28.99 6.44 -2.07
N PHE A 283 -29.73 5.89 -1.09
CA PHE A 283 -31.19 5.87 -1.07
C PHE A 283 -31.85 7.10 -0.40
N PHE A 284 -31.11 7.82 0.45
CA PHE A 284 -31.60 9.01 1.13
C PHE A 284 -30.99 10.24 0.46
N LYS A 285 -31.80 11.24 0.11
CA LYS A 285 -31.31 12.50 -0.45
C LYS A 285 -31.52 13.63 0.55
N SER A 286 -30.43 14.31 0.91
CA SER A 286 -30.42 15.53 1.70
C SER A 286 -29.71 16.59 0.88
N ILE A 287 -30.48 17.32 0.07
CA ILE A 287 -29.95 18.35 -0.83
C ILE A 287 -30.12 19.69 -0.15
N ASN A 288 -29.01 20.40 0.03
CA ASN A 288 -28.96 21.74 0.61
C ASN A 288 -28.57 22.76 -0.48
N ASP A 289 -29.55 23.52 -0.94
CA ASP A 289 -29.35 24.53 -1.98
C ASP A 289 -28.86 25.85 -1.40
N LYS A 290 -27.92 26.51 -2.08
CA LYS A 290 -27.44 27.85 -1.69
C LYS A 290 -27.14 28.72 -2.90
N GLU A 291 -27.67 29.93 -2.90
CA GLU A 291 -27.30 30.97 -3.86
C GLU A 291 -26.16 31.83 -3.28
N LEU A 292 -25.12 32.06 -4.08
CA LEU A 292 -24.07 33.05 -3.84
C LEU A 292 -23.97 34.01 -5.03
N ILE A 293 -23.52 35.23 -4.75
CA ILE A 293 -23.26 36.26 -5.75
C ILE A 293 -21.76 36.46 -5.83
N VAL A 294 -21.20 36.35 -7.03
CA VAL A 294 -19.75 36.38 -7.25
C VAL A 294 -19.44 37.25 -8.46
N ARG A 295 -18.39 38.06 -8.34
CA ARG A 295 -17.75 38.77 -9.46
C ARG A 295 -16.38 38.13 -9.72
N GLN A 296 -16.11 37.72 -10.96
CA GLN A 296 -14.75 37.32 -11.35
C GLN A 296 -13.93 38.55 -11.79
N SER A 297 -12.60 38.48 -11.73
CA SER A 297 -11.73 39.59 -12.17
C SER A 297 -11.92 39.96 -13.66
N VAL A 298 -12.42 39.03 -14.48
CA VAL A 298 -12.77 39.25 -15.90
C VAL A 298 -14.16 39.87 -16.11
N ASP A 299 -15.00 39.94 -15.07
CA ASP A 299 -16.39 40.40 -15.17
C ASP A 299 -16.51 41.94 -15.09
N TYR A 300 -15.61 42.67 -15.76
CA TYR A 300 -15.78 44.10 -16.00
C TYR A 300 -15.41 44.53 -17.42
N ARG A 301 -15.95 45.68 -17.84
CA ARG A 301 -15.61 46.35 -19.12
C ARG A 301 -15.60 47.86 -18.94
N ASP A 302 -14.44 48.49 -19.09
CA ASP A 302 -14.30 49.95 -19.04
C ASP A 302 -14.28 50.59 -20.44
N LEU A 303 -14.55 51.90 -20.45
CA LEU A 303 -14.53 52.79 -21.59
C LEU A 303 -14.01 54.15 -21.09
N THR A 304 -13.12 54.75 -21.86
CA THR A 304 -12.66 56.13 -21.65
C THR A 304 -13.31 57.03 -22.69
N GLU A 305 -13.91 58.13 -22.26
CA GLU A 305 -14.47 59.14 -23.15
C GLU A 305 -13.75 60.47 -22.96
N ILE A 306 -13.63 61.25 -24.04
CA ILE A 306 -13.09 62.60 -23.99
C ILE A 306 -14.19 63.51 -23.42
N GLY A 307 -13.86 64.16 -22.30
CA GLY A 307 -14.77 65.07 -21.61
C GLY A 307 -15.00 66.36 -22.39
N ARG A 308 -16.11 67.02 -22.07
CA ARG A 308 -16.54 68.32 -22.60
C ARG A 308 -16.83 69.27 -21.44
N ASP A 309 -16.73 70.57 -21.69
CA ASP A 309 -17.05 71.62 -20.69
C ASP A 309 -18.52 71.57 -20.21
N THR A 310 -19.41 70.93 -20.97
CA THR A 310 -20.83 70.71 -20.60
C THR A 310 -21.08 69.47 -19.74
N ASP A 311 -20.09 68.60 -19.56
CA ASP A 311 -20.29 67.31 -18.92
C ASP A 311 -20.38 67.45 -17.40
N ARG A 312 -21.43 66.86 -16.83
CA ARG A 312 -21.72 66.88 -15.38
C ARG A 312 -21.43 65.54 -14.68
N ASN A 313 -21.02 64.53 -15.44
CA ASN A 313 -20.76 63.18 -14.96
C ASN A 313 -19.31 62.82 -15.35
N TYR A 314 -18.46 62.56 -14.36
CA TYR A 314 -17.03 62.33 -14.58
C TYR A 314 -16.65 60.84 -14.53
N ALA A 315 -17.34 60.06 -13.72
CA ALA A 315 -17.24 58.60 -13.72
C ALA A 315 -18.63 57.97 -13.58
N ILE A 316 -18.89 56.89 -14.32
CA ILE A 316 -20.14 56.15 -14.31
C ILE A 316 -19.84 54.66 -14.17
N VAL A 317 -20.41 54.01 -13.16
CA VAL A 317 -20.25 52.56 -12.90
C VAL A 317 -21.62 51.91 -13.01
N TYR A 318 -21.76 50.95 -13.92
CA TYR A 318 -22.97 50.16 -14.10
C TYR A 318 -22.81 48.80 -13.45
N LEU A 319 -23.51 48.50 -12.36
CA LEU A 319 -23.54 47.16 -11.76
C LEU A 319 -24.71 46.41 -12.39
N ARG A 320 -24.43 45.25 -13.02
CA ARG A 320 -25.38 44.51 -13.86
C ARG A 320 -25.37 43.02 -13.56
N ARG A 321 -26.48 42.35 -13.84
CA ARG A 321 -26.55 40.88 -13.90
C ARG A 321 -25.69 40.39 -15.08
N SER A 322 -24.82 39.42 -14.84
CA SER A 322 -24.11 38.68 -15.90
C SER A 322 -25.09 37.78 -16.66
N GLN A 323 -24.84 37.54 -17.96
CA GLN A 323 -25.56 36.51 -18.73
C GLN A 323 -25.18 35.09 -18.34
N PHE A 324 -24.12 34.92 -17.54
CA PHE A 324 -23.65 33.61 -17.09
C PHE A 324 -24.11 33.31 -15.66
N SER A 325 -24.53 32.06 -15.45
CA SER A 325 -24.81 31.45 -14.15
C SER A 325 -23.92 30.22 -13.98
N GLU A 326 -23.42 29.98 -12.77
CA GLU A 326 -22.63 28.78 -12.45
C GLU A 326 -23.45 27.85 -11.55
N TYR A 327 -23.70 26.64 -12.02
CA TYR A 327 -24.34 25.58 -11.22
C TYR A 327 -23.26 24.64 -10.70
N ILE A 328 -23.16 24.52 -9.38
CA ILE A 328 -22.12 23.74 -8.69
C ILE A 328 -22.78 22.67 -7.85
N ASN A 329 -22.77 21.44 -8.35
CA ASN A 329 -23.24 20.28 -7.61
C ASN A 329 -22.08 19.70 -6.81
N ARG A 330 -22.26 19.54 -5.50
CA ARG A 330 -21.28 18.93 -4.59
C ARG A 330 -21.93 17.69 -3.97
N ARG A 331 -21.21 16.58 -3.92
CA ARG A 331 -21.64 15.36 -3.22
C ARG A 331 -20.46 14.75 -2.48
N PHE A 332 -20.71 14.20 -1.30
CA PHE A 332 -19.72 13.40 -0.59
C PHE A 332 -19.65 11.99 -1.20
N MET A 333 -18.53 11.30 -0.98
CA MET A 333 -18.42 9.88 -1.32
C MET A 333 -19.53 9.08 -0.61
N LYS A 334 -20.19 8.17 -1.34
CA LYS A 334 -21.28 7.35 -0.80
C LYS A 334 -20.81 5.97 -0.34
N ILE A 335 -21.58 5.31 0.52
CA ILE A 335 -21.19 4.03 1.11
C ILE A 335 -21.00 2.91 0.06
N ASP A 336 -21.74 2.93 -1.04
CA ASP A 336 -21.60 2.02 -2.17
C ASP A 336 -20.31 2.27 -2.95
N GLU A 337 -19.93 3.53 -3.15
CA GLU A 337 -18.64 3.92 -3.73
C GLU A 337 -17.45 3.49 -2.83
N LEU A 338 -17.57 3.71 -1.51
CA LEU A 338 -16.60 3.25 -0.52
C LEU A 338 -16.46 1.71 -0.54
N LEU A 339 -17.58 0.97 -0.52
CA LEU A 339 -17.56 -0.50 -0.54
C LEU A 339 -16.97 -1.04 -1.86
N ALA A 340 -17.26 -0.41 -2.99
CA ALA A 340 -16.66 -0.75 -4.29
C ALA A 340 -15.14 -0.51 -4.29
N PHE A 341 -14.69 0.62 -3.73
CA PHE A 341 -13.26 0.93 -3.58
C PHE A 341 -12.54 -0.07 -2.67
N LEU A 342 -13.08 -0.33 -1.47
CA LEU A 342 -12.50 -1.28 -0.51
C LEU A 342 -12.48 -2.71 -1.06
N GLY A 343 -13.53 -3.14 -1.77
CA GLY A 343 -13.61 -4.44 -2.42
C GLY A 343 -12.61 -4.59 -3.57
N GLY A 344 -12.47 -3.56 -4.42
CA GLY A 344 -11.46 -3.53 -5.48
C GLY A 344 -10.03 -3.58 -4.94
N PHE A 345 -9.74 -2.80 -3.88
CA PHE A 345 -8.44 -2.79 -3.23
C PHE A 345 -8.10 -4.16 -2.59
N LEU A 346 -9.06 -4.76 -1.89
CA LEU A 346 -8.93 -6.11 -1.32
C LEU A 346 -8.57 -7.15 -2.39
N GLN A 347 -9.27 -7.13 -3.52
CA GLN A 347 -9.04 -8.05 -4.63
C GLN A 347 -7.63 -7.88 -5.24
N ILE A 348 -7.16 -6.64 -5.41
CA ILE A 348 -5.82 -6.35 -5.93
C ILE A 348 -4.74 -6.83 -4.94
N MET A 349 -4.90 -6.56 -3.64
CA MET A 349 -3.95 -7.03 -2.62
C MET A 349 -3.89 -8.56 -2.55
N ILE A 350 -5.05 -9.24 -2.47
CA ILE A 350 -5.12 -10.70 -2.43
C ILE A 350 -4.50 -11.31 -3.71
N THR A 351 -4.78 -10.74 -4.88
CA THR A 351 -4.22 -11.23 -6.15
C THR A 351 -2.71 -11.02 -6.23
N GLY A 352 -2.23 -9.82 -5.92
CA GLY A 352 -0.81 -9.46 -6.01
C GLY A 352 0.08 -10.27 -5.05
N PHE A 353 -0.29 -10.31 -3.77
CA PHE A 353 0.42 -11.14 -2.79
C PHE A 353 0.20 -12.63 -3.06
N GLY A 354 -1.00 -13.02 -3.48
CA GLY A 354 -1.36 -14.41 -3.74
C GLY A 354 -0.55 -15.05 -4.87
N VAL A 355 -0.30 -14.34 -5.98
CA VAL A 355 0.57 -14.83 -7.06
C VAL A 355 1.99 -15.11 -6.53
N PHE A 356 2.56 -14.20 -5.74
CA PHE A 356 3.90 -14.37 -5.17
C PHE A 356 3.97 -15.52 -4.15
N ILE A 357 3.01 -15.58 -3.22
CA ILE A 357 3.01 -16.59 -2.15
C ILE A 357 2.66 -17.98 -2.72
N MET A 358 1.76 -18.09 -3.70
CA MET A 358 1.47 -19.33 -4.40
C MET A 358 2.73 -19.87 -5.09
N TYR A 359 3.50 -19.00 -5.76
CA TYR A 359 4.75 -19.39 -6.41
C TYR A 359 5.81 -19.86 -5.40
N TYR A 360 5.96 -19.14 -4.29
CA TYR A 360 6.81 -19.53 -3.16
C TYR A 360 6.37 -20.88 -2.57
N ASN A 361 5.08 -21.06 -2.29
CA ASN A 361 4.51 -22.28 -1.72
C ASN A 361 4.70 -23.48 -2.66
N LYS A 362 4.55 -23.30 -3.99
CA LYS A 362 4.86 -24.33 -4.99
C LYS A 362 6.34 -24.73 -4.98
N LEU A 363 7.25 -23.75 -5.02
CA LEU A 363 8.69 -24.03 -4.93
C LEU A 363 9.07 -24.77 -3.64
N GLN A 364 8.57 -24.30 -2.50
CA GLN A 364 8.87 -24.87 -1.20
C GLN A 364 8.33 -26.31 -1.08
N LEU A 365 7.16 -26.59 -1.67
CA LEU A 365 6.61 -27.95 -1.81
C LEU A 365 7.51 -28.85 -2.67
N GLN A 366 7.93 -28.38 -3.86
CA GLN A 366 8.80 -29.15 -4.75
C GLN A 366 10.19 -29.41 -4.13
N ILE A 367 10.73 -28.48 -3.33
CA ILE A 367 11.96 -28.68 -2.54
C ILE A 367 11.76 -29.72 -1.44
N GLU A 368 10.66 -29.67 -0.70
CA GLU A 368 10.38 -30.64 0.36
C GLU A 368 10.24 -32.07 -0.22
N LEU A 369 9.60 -32.19 -1.39
CA LEU A 369 9.53 -33.43 -2.15
C LEU A 369 10.91 -33.86 -2.69
N SER A 370 11.68 -32.94 -3.25
CA SER A 370 13.05 -33.22 -3.74
C SER A 370 13.93 -33.79 -2.63
N ASN A 371 13.86 -33.22 -1.42
CA ASN A 371 14.61 -33.67 -0.25
C ASN A 371 14.12 -35.01 0.33
N LYS A 372 12.85 -35.38 0.10
CA LYS A 372 12.32 -36.69 0.46
C LYS A 372 12.73 -37.76 -0.55
N LEU A 373 12.73 -37.43 -1.84
CA LEU A 373 12.96 -38.38 -2.95
C LEU A 373 14.45 -38.60 -3.30
N TYR A 374 15.30 -37.58 -3.18
CA TYR A 374 16.67 -37.59 -3.72
C TYR A 374 17.74 -37.27 -2.66
N ASN A 375 18.94 -37.82 -2.85
CA ASN A 375 20.14 -37.42 -2.13
C ASN A 375 20.98 -36.46 -2.99
N PHE A 376 21.52 -35.40 -2.37
CA PHE A 376 22.37 -34.41 -3.05
C PHE A 376 23.83 -34.61 -2.68
N SER A 377 24.68 -34.74 -3.70
CA SER A 377 26.11 -35.04 -3.55
C SER A 377 26.93 -33.82 -3.09
N LYS A 378 27.78 -34.02 -2.09
CA LYS A 378 28.49 -32.95 -1.36
C LYS A 378 29.71 -32.36 -2.10
N LYS A 379 29.94 -32.70 -3.37
CA LYS A 379 31.15 -32.31 -4.13
C LYS A 379 31.32 -30.79 -4.36
N PHE A 380 30.29 -29.97 -4.13
CA PHE A 380 30.27 -28.56 -4.52
C PHE A 380 30.89 -27.57 -3.50
N ASN A 381 31.16 -27.96 -2.25
CA ASN A 381 31.70 -27.06 -1.22
C ASN A 381 33.24 -27.11 -1.06
N LYS A 382 34.00 -27.21 -2.17
CA LYS A 382 35.48 -27.23 -2.16
C LYS A 382 36.14 -26.20 -3.08
N THR A 383 35.85 -24.91 -2.88
CA THR A 383 36.56 -23.80 -3.55
C THR A 383 37.04 -22.66 -2.63
N ALA A 384 36.82 -22.75 -1.30
CA ALA A 384 37.07 -21.60 -0.39
C ALA A 384 38.06 -21.83 0.78
N SER A 385 38.74 -22.98 0.92
CA SER A 385 39.63 -23.23 2.08
C SER A 385 41.02 -23.84 1.79
N PHE A 386 41.53 -23.75 0.55
CA PHE A 386 42.81 -24.37 0.17
C PHE A 386 43.99 -23.36 0.02
N LYS A 387 44.09 -22.38 0.93
CA LYS A 387 45.25 -21.48 1.06
C LYS A 387 45.56 -21.09 2.52
N LYS A 388 45.74 -22.07 3.41
CA LYS A 388 46.41 -21.83 4.72
C LYS A 388 47.03 -23.07 5.38
N SER A 389 47.76 -23.87 4.62
CA SER A 389 48.68 -24.90 5.17
C SER A 389 49.83 -25.20 4.21
N MET A 390 50.74 -24.23 4.05
CA MET A 390 52.07 -24.47 3.47
C MET A 390 53.05 -23.34 3.81
N LYS A 391 53.48 -23.27 5.07
CA LYS A 391 54.75 -22.67 5.51
C LYS A 391 55.06 -23.08 6.95
N GLN A 392 56.35 -23.23 7.25
CA GLN A 392 56.92 -23.58 8.55
C GLN A 392 56.62 -24.99 9.07
N THR A 393 57.32 -25.96 8.49
CA THR A 393 57.96 -27.03 9.29
C THR A 393 59.39 -26.56 9.64
N VAL A 394 59.94 -27.10 10.73
CA VAL A 394 61.34 -26.98 11.20
C VAL A 394 61.72 -25.63 11.84
N ASN A 395 61.62 -25.57 13.17
CA ASN A 395 62.84 -25.50 13.99
C ASN A 395 62.58 -26.01 15.42
N ALA A 396 63.65 -26.51 16.03
CA ALA A 396 63.67 -27.50 17.08
C ALA A 396 63.45 -26.99 18.52
N SER A 397 62.87 -27.88 19.34
CA SER A 397 63.40 -28.35 20.65
C SER A 397 63.35 -27.51 21.95
N ILE A 398 63.10 -28.27 23.04
CA ILE A 398 63.58 -28.13 24.45
C ILE A 398 62.68 -27.42 25.51
N GLN A 399 62.66 -28.07 26.70
CA GLN A 399 62.13 -27.68 28.04
C GLN A 399 60.60 -27.69 28.22
N ASN A 400 60.07 -28.58 29.09
CA ASN A 400 59.93 -28.50 30.57
C ASN A 400 58.81 -27.50 30.98
N GLU A 401 57.94 -27.73 31.98
CA GLU A 401 57.92 -28.71 33.06
C GLU A 401 56.51 -28.84 33.69
N SER A 402 56.16 -30.01 34.23
CA SER A 402 55.24 -30.26 35.37
C SER A 402 53.90 -29.50 35.56
N LYS A 403 52.78 -30.24 35.74
CA LYS A 403 52.20 -30.52 37.08
C LYS A 403 50.97 -31.46 37.04
N ILE A 404 50.87 -32.24 38.11
CA ILE A 404 49.91 -33.31 38.46
C ILE A 404 49.14 -32.83 39.72
N PRO A 405 47.80 -33.03 39.91
CA PRO A 405 47.20 -34.24 40.55
C PRO A 405 45.86 -34.70 39.90
N ILE A 406 45.54 -36.00 39.72
CA ILE A 406 45.28 -37.12 40.68
C ILE A 406 44.02 -36.94 41.54
N LYS A 407 43.00 -37.79 41.31
CA LYS A 407 42.49 -38.79 42.27
C LYS A 407 41.47 -39.78 41.66
N GLU A 408 41.75 -41.07 41.88
CA GLU A 408 40.86 -42.19 42.30
C GLU A 408 39.65 -42.60 41.40
N VAL A 409 39.50 -43.82 40.84
CA VAL A 409 39.60 -45.20 41.40
C VAL A 409 38.48 -45.44 42.44
N GLN A 410 37.56 -46.41 42.36
CA GLN A 410 37.42 -47.69 41.63
C GLN A 410 35.92 -48.08 41.59
N GLU A 411 35.47 -48.94 40.66
CA GLU A 411 34.73 -50.16 41.03
C GLU A 411 34.55 -51.11 39.84
N VAL A 412 34.79 -52.41 40.07
CA VAL A 412 34.72 -53.48 39.07
C VAL A 412 33.83 -54.59 39.62
N LYS A 413 32.65 -54.82 39.02
CA LYS A 413 31.89 -56.08 39.13
C LYS A 413 31.13 -56.40 37.83
N ASN A 414 31.14 -57.69 37.48
CA ASN A 414 30.25 -58.38 36.53
C ASN A 414 30.14 -57.82 35.10
N HIS A 415 31.20 -58.01 34.30
CA HIS A 415 31.17 -57.78 32.85
C HIS A 415 31.39 -59.09 32.09
N ASN A 416 30.34 -59.90 31.88
CA ASN A 416 30.39 -61.06 30.98
C ASN A 416 29.12 -61.32 30.15
N THR A 417 28.05 -60.55 30.35
CA THR A 417 26.87 -60.49 29.47
C THR A 417 26.71 -59.14 28.74
N LEU A 418 27.36 -58.09 29.23
CA LEU A 418 27.22 -56.69 28.75
C LEU A 418 28.08 -56.33 27.52
N MET A 419 28.87 -57.25 26.96
CA MET A 419 29.68 -56.95 25.75
C MET A 419 28.86 -57.04 24.45
N ASN A 420 27.92 -57.98 24.32
CA ASN A 420 27.14 -58.14 23.09
C ASN A 420 26.21 -56.94 22.81
N GLU A 421 25.43 -56.49 23.81
CA GLU A 421 24.50 -55.34 23.63
C GLU A 421 25.24 -54.04 23.27
N LYS A 422 26.43 -53.84 23.83
CA LYS A 422 27.19 -52.59 23.65
C LYS A 422 27.78 -52.45 22.25
N GLU A 423 28.01 -53.57 21.57
CA GLU A 423 28.41 -53.60 20.15
C GLU A 423 27.21 -53.48 19.21
N GLU A 424 26.06 -54.14 19.49
CA GLU A 424 24.82 -54.02 18.69
C GLU A 424 24.29 -52.56 18.64
N ILE A 425 24.32 -51.85 19.78
CA ILE A 425 23.92 -50.43 19.87
C ILE A 425 24.84 -49.51 19.04
N SER A 426 26.15 -49.79 19.00
CA SER A 426 27.15 -49.00 18.28
C SER A 426 26.93 -49.00 16.76
N ILE A 427 26.54 -50.16 16.21
CA ILE A 427 26.27 -50.36 14.79
C ILE A 427 24.97 -49.68 14.38
N THR A 428 23.92 -49.87 15.19
CA THR A 428 22.63 -49.19 15.03
C THR A 428 22.81 -47.68 14.92
N GLN A 429 23.58 -47.08 15.83
CA GLN A 429 23.83 -45.64 15.85
C GLN A 429 24.75 -45.18 14.70
N SER A 430 25.72 -46.01 14.28
CA SER A 430 26.58 -45.73 13.13
C SER A 430 25.80 -45.71 11.81
N ILE A 431 24.88 -46.66 11.62
CA ILE A 431 24.01 -46.76 10.44
C ILE A 431 23.03 -45.59 10.39
N LEU A 432 22.41 -45.21 11.52
CA LEU A 432 21.54 -44.04 11.60
C LEU A 432 22.30 -42.74 11.25
N ASN A 433 23.52 -42.56 11.78
CA ASN A 433 24.38 -41.41 11.46
C ASN A 433 24.80 -41.35 9.98
N LEU A 434 24.85 -42.49 9.27
CA LEU A 434 25.08 -42.50 7.82
C LEU A 434 23.84 -42.02 7.04
N PHE A 435 22.63 -42.45 7.44
CA PHE A 435 21.39 -41.99 6.81
C PHE A 435 21.13 -40.49 7.02
N GLU A 436 21.48 -39.93 8.18
CA GLU A 436 21.35 -38.48 8.45
C GLU A 436 22.34 -37.59 7.68
N LYS A 437 23.40 -38.17 7.10
CA LYS A 437 24.53 -37.42 6.49
C LYS A 437 24.21 -36.79 5.13
N SER A 438 23.01 -37.00 4.60
CA SER A 438 22.51 -36.47 3.33
C SER A 438 22.42 -34.94 3.34
N THR A 439 22.86 -34.28 2.26
CA THR A 439 22.73 -32.82 2.17
C THR A 439 21.34 -32.44 1.64
N LYS A 440 20.64 -31.57 2.36
CA LYS A 440 19.28 -31.11 2.02
C LYS A 440 19.35 -29.82 1.21
N LEU A 441 18.65 -29.75 0.08
CA LEU A 441 18.37 -28.50 -0.63
C LEU A 441 17.70 -27.51 0.32
N LYS A 442 18.20 -26.28 0.32
CA LYS A 442 17.58 -25.13 0.97
C LYS A 442 17.19 -24.13 -0.11
N LEU A 443 16.01 -23.55 0.00
CA LEU A 443 15.61 -22.42 -0.84
C LEU A 443 16.58 -21.26 -0.60
N THR A 444 17.32 -20.84 -1.63
CA THR A 444 18.15 -19.62 -1.57
C THR A 444 17.44 -18.48 -2.29
N PRO A 445 17.66 -17.20 -1.92
CA PRO A 445 17.08 -16.09 -2.66
C PRO A 445 17.45 -16.10 -4.16
N LYS A 446 18.66 -16.58 -4.49
CA LYS A 446 19.09 -16.78 -5.88
C LYS A 446 18.22 -17.79 -6.62
N SER A 447 17.90 -18.95 -6.03
CA SER A 447 17.07 -19.95 -6.70
C SER A 447 15.63 -19.49 -6.87
N LEU A 448 15.08 -18.73 -5.91
CA LEU A 448 13.78 -18.08 -6.04
C LEU A 448 13.77 -17.07 -7.21
N ILE A 449 14.79 -16.20 -7.32
CA ILE A 449 14.88 -15.20 -8.39
C ILE A 449 15.13 -15.85 -9.76
N ASN A 450 15.96 -16.90 -9.84
CA ASN A 450 16.16 -17.67 -11.07
C ASN A 450 14.83 -18.24 -11.58
N TYR A 451 14.07 -18.90 -10.71
CA TYR A 451 12.77 -19.47 -11.07
C TYR A 451 11.76 -18.36 -11.46
N LEU A 452 11.62 -17.29 -10.66
CA LEU A 452 10.76 -16.13 -10.95
C LEU A 452 11.10 -15.42 -12.27
N SER A 453 12.37 -15.42 -12.67
CA SER A 453 12.85 -14.84 -13.93
C SER A 453 12.91 -15.85 -15.08
N PHE A 454 12.24 -17.00 -14.96
CA PHE A 454 12.22 -18.06 -15.98
C PHE A 454 13.64 -18.51 -16.44
N GLY A 455 14.62 -18.47 -15.53
CA GLY A 455 16.01 -18.85 -15.81
C GLY A 455 16.91 -17.74 -16.38
N TYR A 456 16.40 -16.53 -16.59
CA TYR A 456 17.21 -15.42 -17.14
C TYR A 456 18.21 -14.83 -16.13
N LEU A 457 17.89 -14.81 -14.83
CA LEU A 457 18.78 -14.28 -13.78
C LEU A 457 19.38 -15.41 -12.94
N PHE A 458 20.63 -15.24 -12.50
CA PHE A 458 21.34 -16.17 -11.61
C PHE A 458 21.44 -17.63 -12.10
N ASN A 459 21.87 -17.86 -13.35
CA ASN A 459 22.09 -19.19 -13.94
C ASN A 459 23.44 -19.82 -13.53
N ASP A 460 23.59 -20.12 -12.24
CA ASP A 460 24.76 -20.81 -11.67
C ASP A 460 24.59 -22.35 -11.62
N GLN A 461 25.61 -23.10 -11.19
CA GLN A 461 25.52 -24.57 -11.12
C GLN A 461 24.52 -25.05 -10.06
N GLU A 462 24.34 -24.31 -8.95
CA GLU A 462 23.37 -24.66 -7.91
C GLU A 462 21.93 -24.57 -8.44
N THR A 463 21.60 -23.50 -9.16
CA THR A 463 20.28 -23.33 -9.79
C THR A 463 20.03 -24.31 -10.94
N LYS A 464 21.07 -24.77 -11.66
CA LYS A 464 20.92 -25.86 -12.63
C LYS A 464 20.58 -27.21 -11.97
N ILE A 465 21.25 -27.56 -10.86
CA ILE A 465 20.92 -28.77 -10.08
C ILE A 465 19.50 -28.65 -9.51
N PHE A 466 19.14 -27.47 -9.00
CA PHE A 466 17.80 -27.16 -8.52
C PHE A 466 16.75 -27.40 -9.59
N ASN A 467 16.92 -26.84 -10.79
CA ASN A 467 16.00 -27.01 -11.91
C ASN A 467 15.94 -28.48 -12.40
N LYS A 468 17.07 -29.20 -12.44
CA LYS A 468 17.11 -30.66 -12.75
C LYS A 468 16.32 -31.46 -11.70
N ALA A 469 16.40 -31.07 -10.42
CA ALA A 469 15.62 -31.68 -9.34
C ALA A 469 14.11 -31.40 -9.46
N MET A 470 13.70 -30.16 -9.74
CA MET A 470 12.28 -29.81 -9.91
C MET A 470 11.64 -30.62 -11.06
N VAL A 471 12.31 -30.69 -12.23
CA VAL A 471 11.83 -31.47 -13.39
C VAL A 471 11.73 -32.96 -13.06
N ARG A 472 12.73 -33.52 -12.37
CA ARG A 472 12.72 -34.92 -11.91
C ARG A 472 11.60 -35.20 -10.91
N VAL A 473 11.29 -34.27 -9.99
CA VAL A 473 10.16 -34.40 -9.07
C VAL A 473 8.83 -34.36 -9.82
N ASP A 474 8.63 -33.40 -10.73
CA ASP A 474 7.39 -33.31 -11.51
C ASP A 474 7.15 -34.57 -12.37
N GLN A 475 8.22 -35.16 -12.94
CA GLN A 475 8.16 -36.47 -13.62
C GLN A 475 7.85 -37.63 -12.66
N SER A 476 8.45 -37.66 -11.47
CA SER A 476 8.20 -38.70 -10.45
C SER A 476 6.87 -38.56 -9.70
N LEU A 477 6.10 -37.50 -9.97
CA LEU A 477 4.77 -37.27 -9.38
C LEU A 477 3.61 -37.72 -10.27
N ASP A 478 3.87 -38.19 -11.49
CA ASP A 478 2.82 -38.71 -12.38
C ASP A 478 2.18 -39.96 -11.76
N ILE A 479 0.89 -39.86 -11.45
CA ILE A 479 0.08 -40.91 -10.82
C ILE A 479 0.08 -42.18 -11.68
N GLN A 480 0.02 -42.03 -13.01
CA GLN A 480 -0.06 -43.14 -13.93
C GLN A 480 1.26 -43.92 -13.93
N GLU A 481 2.39 -43.19 -13.98
CA GLU A 481 3.73 -43.76 -13.91
C GLU A 481 4.01 -44.41 -12.55
N ILE A 482 3.68 -43.73 -11.44
CA ILE A 482 3.82 -44.28 -10.08
C ILE A 482 3.05 -45.59 -9.93
N LEU A 483 1.79 -45.64 -10.35
CA LEU A 483 0.94 -46.83 -10.21
C LEU A 483 1.43 -47.98 -11.11
N TYR A 484 1.88 -47.66 -12.32
CA TYR A 484 2.43 -48.62 -13.27
C TYR A 484 3.72 -49.26 -12.71
N GLN A 485 4.69 -48.43 -12.34
CA GLN A 485 5.95 -48.86 -11.73
C GLN A 485 5.73 -49.66 -10.43
N LEU A 486 4.82 -49.23 -9.54
CA LEU A 486 4.51 -49.97 -8.30
C LEU A 486 3.95 -51.37 -8.59
N GLN A 487 3.09 -51.52 -9.60
CA GLN A 487 2.54 -52.82 -9.98
C GLN A 487 3.59 -53.72 -10.62
N GLU A 488 4.41 -53.20 -11.54
CA GLU A 488 5.48 -53.96 -12.17
C GLU A 488 6.55 -54.37 -11.15
N ILE A 489 7.04 -53.44 -10.33
CA ILE A 489 8.05 -53.71 -9.30
C ILE A 489 7.56 -54.75 -8.29
N ASN A 490 6.29 -54.70 -7.85
CA ASN A 490 5.77 -55.70 -6.90
C ASN A 490 5.59 -57.09 -7.53
N LYS A 491 5.22 -57.18 -8.81
CA LYS A 491 5.19 -58.45 -9.57
C LYS A 491 6.60 -58.99 -9.77
N LEU A 492 7.56 -58.14 -10.16
CA LEU A 492 8.94 -58.53 -10.41
C LEU A 492 9.66 -58.97 -9.12
N LYS A 493 9.47 -58.23 -8.01
CA LYS A 493 10.02 -58.58 -6.70
C LYS A 493 9.55 -59.96 -6.23
N THR A 494 8.26 -60.26 -6.35
CA THR A 494 7.71 -61.55 -5.90
C THR A 494 8.06 -62.73 -6.80
N LEU A 495 8.37 -62.49 -8.08
CA LEU A 495 8.80 -63.52 -9.04
C LEU A 495 10.32 -63.77 -9.02
N MET A 496 11.16 -62.75 -8.82
CA MET A 496 12.61 -62.86 -9.01
C MET A 496 13.45 -62.89 -7.72
N LEU A 497 12.93 -62.33 -6.61
CA LEU A 497 13.71 -62.13 -5.38
C LEU A 497 13.24 -63.04 -4.24
N LYS A 498 14.20 -63.70 -3.58
CA LYS A 498 13.99 -64.39 -2.30
C LYS A 498 13.75 -63.38 -1.18
N LYS A 499 13.15 -63.82 -0.06
CA LYS A 499 12.84 -62.97 1.10
C LYS A 499 14.03 -62.11 1.56
N GLN A 500 15.22 -62.70 1.63
CA GLN A 500 16.49 -62.04 1.97
C GLN A 500 16.87 -60.95 0.95
N GLN A 501 16.76 -61.25 -0.34
CA GLN A 501 17.05 -60.30 -1.42
C GLN A 501 16.04 -59.15 -1.44
N ILE A 502 14.77 -59.41 -1.10
CA ILE A 502 13.75 -58.36 -0.92
C ILE A 502 14.10 -57.47 0.28
N ILE A 503 14.52 -58.05 1.41
CA ILE A 503 15.02 -57.29 2.56
C ILE A 503 16.17 -56.39 2.09
N LEU A 504 17.24 -56.96 1.52
CA LEU A 504 18.41 -56.19 1.09
C LEU A 504 18.08 -55.11 0.05
N PHE A 505 17.30 -55.44 -0.98
CA PHE A 505 16.84 -54.51 -2.02
C PHE A 505 16.14 -53.29 -1.43
N ASN A 506 15.35 -53.48 -0.36
CA ASN A 506 14.67 -52.36 0.28
C ASN A 506 15.66 -51.39 0.94
N PHE A 507 16.87 -51.78 1.34
CA PHE A 507 17.88 -50.89 1.97
C PHE A 507 18.91 -50.28 1.00
N THR A 508 18.69 -50.37 -0.31
CA THR A 508 19.50 -49.66 -1.31
C THR A 508 19.37 -48.13 -1.16
N GLN A 509 20.42 -47.40 -1.52
CA GLN A 509 20.49 -45.95 -1.27
C GLN A 509 19.51 -45.15 -2.15
N LYS A 510 19.12 -43.93 -1.72
CA LYS A 510 18.35 -43.02 -2.60
C LYS A 510 19.22 -42.64 -3.81
N PRO A 511 18.63 -42.47 -5.01
CA PRO A 511 19.38 -42.01 -6.17
C PRO A 511 20.03 -40.64 -5.91
N ASN A 512 21.30 -40.54 -6.28
CA ASN A 512 22.07 -39.29 -6.19
C ASN A 512 21.79 -38.42 -7.42
N LEU A 513 21.42 -37.15 -7.21
CA LEU A 513 21.26 -36.23 -8.33
C LEU A 513 22.60 -35.56 -8.69
N THR A 514 23.15 -35.87 -9.87
CA THR A 514 24.34 -35.27 -10.46
C THR A 514 23.99 -34.51 -11.75
N LEU A 515 24.88 -33.62 -12.19
CA LEU A 515 24.70 -32.86 -13.44
C LEU A 515 24.91 -33.74 -14.68
N GLU A 516 25.80 -34.72 -14.60
CA GLU A 516 25.99 -35.78 -15.57
C GLU A 516 24.73 -36.66 -15.70
N ASP A 517 24.55 -37.28 -16.86
CA ASP A 517 23.39 -38.12 -17.16
C ASP A 517 23.78 -39.60 -17.04
N GLU A 518 23.40 -40.20 -15.91
CA GLU A 518 23.51 -41.64 -15.65
C GLU A 518 22.12 -42.30 -15.61
N GLU A 519 22.08 -43.61 -15.89
CA GLU A 519 20.86 -44.41 -16.03
C GLU A 519 20.07 -44.55 -14.71
N GLN A 520 18.77 -44.85 -14.85
CA GLN A 520 17.79 -44.70 -13.78
C GLN A 520 17.66 -45.94 -12.88
N LEU A 521 17.68 -45.76 -11.55
CA LEU A 521 17.23 -46.75 -10.56
C LEU A 521 16.45 -46.07 -9.40
N PRO A 522 15.22 -46.53 -9.04
CA PRO A 522 14.38 -45.93 -8.00
C PRO A 522 14.48 -46.59 -6.59
N SER A 523 14.50 -45.77 -5.52
CA SER A 523 14.52 -46.16 -4.08
C SER A 523 14.19 -44.95 -3.18
N ARG A 524 13.49 -44.98 -2.01
CA ARG A 524 12.67 -46.00 -1.30
C ARG A 524 11.77 -45.29 -0.26
N MET A 525 10.51 -44.96 -0.59
CA MET A 525 9.66 -44.01 0.18
C MET A 525 9.12 -44.51 1.54
N LEU A 526 9.16 -45.82 1.83
CA LEU A 526 8.35 -46.41 2.91
C LEU A 526 8.92 -46.39 4.34
N ILE A 527 10.21 -46.07 4.55
CA ILE A 527 10.84 -46.15 5.89
C ILE A 527 11.04 -44.80 6.60
N GLU A 528 11.31 -43.70 5.90
CA GLU A 528 11.42 -42.39 6.57
C GLU A 528 10.11 -41.98 7.27
N GLN A 529 8.97 -42.42 6.77
CA GLN A 529 7.66 -42.10 7.36
C GLN A 529 7.45 -42.74 8.74
N HIS A 530 8.09 -43.88 9.02
CA HIS A 530 8.04 -44.57 10.33
C HIS A 530 9.18 -44.14 11.27
N LEU A 531 10.16 -43.36 10.80
CA LEU A 531 11.24 -42.80 11.62
C LEU A 531 10.95 -41.37 12.12
N ILE A 532 9.84 -40.76 11.67
CA ILE A 532 9.48 -39.36 11.94
C ILE A 532 8.15 -39.24 12.73
N GLU A 533 7.31 -40.28 12.77
CA GLU A 533 6.13 -40.34 13.64
C GLU A 533 6.54 -40.92 15.02
N ASP A 534 6.89 -40.03 15.95
CA ASP A 534 7.44 -40.32 17.29
C ASP A 534 6.40 -40.81 18.32
N ASP A 535 5.27 -41.37 17.85
CA ASP A 535 4.08 -41.65 18.66
C ASP A 535 3.36 -42.95 18.23
N LYS A 536 3.62 -44.03 19.00
CA LYS A 536 2.65 -45.03 19.55
C LYS A 536 2.87 -46.53 19.38
N GLU A 537 3.82 -47.00 18.59
CA GLU A 537 4.26 -48.40 18.68
C GLU A 537 5.77 -48.48 18.84
N GLU A 538 6.23 -49.34 19.75
CA GLU A 538 7.65 -49.54 20.09
C GLU A 538 8.34 -50.33 18.97
N PHE A 539 8.46 -49.70 17.81
CA PHE A 539 9.06 -50.27 16.61
C PHE A 539 10.55 -50.47 16.87
N ASN A 540 10.94 -51.70 17.18
CA ASN A 540 12.29 -52.03 17.60
C ASN A 540 13.28 -51.85 16.42
N LYS A 541 13.88 -50.66 16.33
CA LYS A 541 14.83 -50.25 15.28
C LYS A 541 16.04 -51.19 15.17
N GLU A 542 16.44 -51.79 16.29
CA GLU A 542 17.53 -52.76 16.38
C GLU A 542 17.18 -54.09 15.69
N LEU A 543 15.94 -54.58 15.86
CA LEU A 543 15.45 -55.80 15.20
C LEU A 543 15.51 -55.68 13.67
N VAL A 544 15.16 -54.52 13.12
CA VAL A 544 15.16 -54.28 11.66
C VAL A 544 16.57 -54.21 11.09
N ILE A 545 17.54 -53.67 11.84
CA ILE A 545 18.95 -53.64 11.44
C ILE A 545 19.57 -55.04 11.57
N LYS A 546 19.17 -55.82 12.58
CA LYS A 546 19.54 -57.22 12.75
C LYS A 546 19.05 -58.10 11.61
N ASP A 547 17.78 -57.97 11.22
CA ASP A 547 17.20 -58.66 10.05
C ASP A 547 17.93 -58.29 8.74
N LEU A 548 18.33 -57.03 8.58
CA LEU A 548 19.14 -56.57 7.44
C LEU A 548 20.53 -57.22 7.43
N TYR A 549 21.22 -57.25 8.58
CA TYR A 549 22.54 -57.87 8.69
C TYR A 549 22.49 -59.38 8.42
N ILE A 550 21.50 -60.08 8.96
CA ILE A 550 21.26 -61.51 8.70
C ILE A 550 21.01 -61.74 7.21
N ALA A 551 20.14 -60.93 6.58
CA ALA A 551 19.87 -61.03 5.15
C ALA A 551 21.13 -60.79 4.28
N TRP A 552 21.98 -59.84 4.67
CA TRP A 552 23.28 -59.60 4.01
C TRP A 552 24.23 -60.79 4.17
N GLN A 553 24.34 -61.35 5.37
CA GLN A 553 25.20 -62.50 5.65
C GLN A 553 24.73 -63.76 4.90
N GLU A 554 23.42 -64.00 4.84
CA GLU A 554 22.83 -65.10 4.06
C GLU A 554 23.01 -64.93 2.54
N ILE A 555 23.02 -63.70 2.03
CA ILE A 555 23.30 -63.38 0.62
C ILE A 555 24.79 -63.56 0.29
N LYS A 556 25.69 -63.12 1.17
CA LYS A 556 27.15 -63.21 1.01
C LYS A 556 27.69 -64.64 1.13
N SER A 557 27.04 -65.48 1.93
CA SER A 557 27.42 -66.90 2.13
C SER A 557 26.76 -67.88 1.16
N ASN A 558 25.71 -67.49 0.43
CA ASN A 558 25.00 -68.36 -0.51
C ASN A 558 25.82 -68.63 -1.80
N GLN A 559 26.59 -69.72 -1.80
CA GLN A 559 27.09 -70.35 -3.03
C GLN A 559 25.96 -71.10 -3.76
N SER A 560 24.98 -70.38 -4.28
CA SER A 560 23.88 -71.00 -5.04
C SER A 560 24.40 -71.57 -6.37
N GLN A 561 23.94 -72.75 -6.78
CA GLN A 561 24.36 -73.40 -8.03
C GLN A 561 23.94 -72.64 -9.31
N ASN A 562 23.05 -71.66 -9.21
CA ASN A 562 22.57 -70.87 -10.35
C ASN A 562 23.36 -69.56 -10.46
N ILE A 563 24.10 -69.41 -11.57
CA ILE A 563 24.95 -68.25 -11.90
C ILE A 563 24.17 -66.93 -11.80
N CYS A 564 22.93 -66.88 -12.30
CA CYS A 564 22.10 -65.67 -12.30
C CYS A 564 21.78 -65.18 -10.88
N GLN A 565 21.61 -66.10 -9.92
CA GLN A 565 21.36 -65.73 -8.52
C GLN A 565 22.63 -65.24 -7.81
N GLN A 566 23.82 -65.75 -8.19
CA GLN A 566 25.09 -65.22 -7.69
C GLN A 566 25.36 -63.80 -8.22
N GLU A 567 25.13 -63.56 -9.52
CA GLU A 567 25.29 -62.24 -10.14
C GLU A 567 24.34 -61.21 -9.53
N LEU A 568 23.08 -61.59 -9.31
CA LEU A 568 22.09 -60.77 -8.63
C LEU A 568 22.47 -60.45 -7.18
N ASN A 569 22.97 -61.43 -6.42
CA ASN A 569 23.50 -61.22 -5.05
C ASN A 569 24.67 -60.24 -5.04
N ASN A 570 25.60 -60.38 -5.99
CA ASN A 570 26.75 -59.49 -6.12
C ASN A 570 26.33 -58.05 -6.44
N LYS A 571 25.37 -57.86 -7.36
CA LYS A 571 24.85 -56.53 -7.70
C LYS A 571 24.04 -55.91 -6.55
N LEU A 572 23.18 -56.68 -5.89
CA LEU A 572 22.45 -56.24 -4.68
C LEU A 572 23.40 -55.79 -3.56
N ASN A 573 24.52 -56.50 -3.37
CA ASN A 573 25.54 -56.10 -2.41
C ASN A 573 26.19 -54.76 -2.82
N GLN A 574 26.53 -54.56 -4.10
CA GLN A 574 27.08 -53.29 -4.61
C GLN A 574 26.12 -52.11 -4.38
N GLU A 575 24.83 -52.27 -4.65
CA GLU A 575 23.79 -51.24 -4.47
C GLU A 575 23.49 -50.86 -3.00
N LEU A 576 23.96 -51.66 -2.03
CA LEU A 576 23.95 -51.31 -0.61
C LEU A 576 24.92 -50.14 -0.29
N GLY A 577 25.94 -49.99 -1.13
CA GLY A 577 26.97 -48.96 -1.04
C GLY A 577 28.08 -49.28 -0.04
N ASN A 578 29.30 -48.83 -0.39
CA ASN A 578 30.54 -49.16 0.31
C ASN A 578 30.56 -48.75 1.79
N GLU A 579 29.81 -47.73 2.20
CA GLU A 579 29.74 -47.31 3.61
C GLU A 579 28.99 -48.32 4.49
N ILE A 580 27.87 -48.89 4.02
CA ILE A 580 27.11 -49.92 4.77
C ILE A 580 27.86 -51.26 4.76
N GLN A 581 28.41 -51.66 3.59
CA GLN A 581 29.27 -52.84 3.50
C GLN A 581 30.43 -52.77 4.49
N LYS A 582 31.10 -51.62 4.59
CA LYS A 582 32.21 -51.43 5.52
C LYS A 582 31.77 -51.56 6.98
N VAL A 583 30.63 -51.00 7.36
CA VAL A 583 30.08 -51.17 8.72
C VAL A 583 29.81 -52.65 9.03
N PHE A 584 29.27 -53.41 8.08
CA PHE A 584 29.05 -54.85 8.27
C PHE A 584 30.34 -55.67 8.26
N ASP A 585 31.32 -55.35 7.41
CA ASP A 585 32.64 -56.01 7.42
C ASP A 585 33.45 -55.68 8.68
N ASP A 586 33.36 -54.47 9.20
CA ASP A 586 34.01 -54.07 10.46
C ASP A 586 33.31 -54.74 11.67
N TYR A 587 31.99 -54.98 11.63
CA TYR A 587 31.29 -55.81 12.63
C TYR A 587 31.69 -57.29 12.56
N VAL A 588 31.79 -57.88 11.37
CA VAL A 588 32.26 -59.27 11.19
C VAL A 588 33.66 -59.45 11.78
N LYS A 589 34.57 -58.48 11.57
CA LYS A 589 35.92 -58.51 12.16
C LYS A 589 35.89 -58.41 13.68
N ALA A 590 35.11 -57.49 14.25
CA ALA A 590 34.95 -57.39 15.70
C ALA A 590 34.45 -58.73 16.29
N GLN A 591 33.48 -59.36 15.63
CA GLN A 591 32.92 -60.65 16.04
C GLN A 591 33.93 -61.82 15.91
N SER A 592 34.77 -61.84 14.87
CA SER A 592 35.85 -62.83 14.77
C SER A 592 36.95 -62.61 15.81
N ASP A 593 37.37 -61.37 16.04
CA ASP A 593 38.41 -61.03 17.03
C ASP A 593 37.95 -61.35 18.45
N HIS A 594 36.65 -61.15 18.75
CA HIS A 594 36.07 -61.51 20.04
C HIS A 594 35.93 -63.05 20.20
N THR A 595 35.79 -63.79 19.11
CA THR A 595 35.76 -65.27 19.11
C THR A 595 37.16 -65.85 19.30
N ILE A 596 38.17 -65.29 18.63
CA ILE A 596 39.59 -65.68 18.79
C ILE A 596 40.03 -65.47 20.24
N LYS A 597 39.74 -64.29 20.83
CA LYS A 597 40.04 -64.03 22.25
C LYS A 597 39.41 -65.03 23.21
N LYS A 598 38.16 -65.45 22.97
CA LYS A 598 37.51 -66.50 23.78
C LYS A 598 38.19 -67.86 23.65
N ILE A 599 38.73 -68.20 22.47
CA ILE A 599 39.47 -69.44 22.26
C ILE A 599 40.84 -69.38 22.95
N GLU A 600 41.53 -68.23 22.88
CA GLU A 600 42.80 -68.00 23.59
C GLU A 600 42.62 -68.04 25.11
N GLU A 601 41.56 -67.43 25.65
CA GLU A 601 41.19 -67.50 27.08
C GLU A 601 40.83 -68.93 27.52
N GLN A 602 40.21 -69.74 26.65
CA GLN A 602 39.91 -71.15 26.94
C GLN A 602 41.15 -72.06 26.85
N GLN A 603 42.12 -71.76 25.98
CA GLN A 603 43.37 -72.52 25.88
C GLN A 603 44.34 -72.22 27.05
N LEU A 604 44.25 -71.05 27.69
CA LEU A 604 45.02 -70.72 28.89
C LEU A 604 44.55 -71.44 30.18
N LEU A 605 43.44 -72.20 30.12
CA LEU A 605 42.83 -72.87 31.29
C LEU A 605 43.06 -74.39 31.35
N LEU A 606 43.98 -74.93 30.55
CA LEU A 606 44.45 -76.31 30.70
C LEU A 606 45.54 -76.39 31.79
N PRO A 607 45.33 -77.12 32.89
CA PRO A 607 46.34 -77.27 33.93
C PRO A 607 47.50 -78.14 33.42
N GLN A 608 48.73 -77.65 33.56
CA GLN A 608 49.91 -78.49 33.39
C GLN A 608 49.98 -79.48 34.56
N VAL A 609 50.01 -80.77 34.23
CA VAL A 609 50.26 -81.86 35.19
C VAL A 609 51.57 -82.52 34.82
N GLU A 610 52.61 -82.20 35.60
CA GLU A 610 53.72 -83.10 35.97
C GLU A 610 54.31 -82.64 37.32
#